data_AF-A0A534L8A7-F1
#
_entry.id   AF-A0A534L8A7-F1
#
_cell.length_a   1.000
_cell.length_b   1.000
_cell.length_c   1.000
_cell.angle_alpha   90.00
_cell.angle_beta   90.00
_cell.angle_gamma   90.00
#
_symmetry.space_group_name_H-M   'P 1'
#
loop_
_entity.id
_entity.type
_entity.pdbx_description
1 polymer ?
#
loop_
_entity_poly.entity_id
_entity_poly.type
_entity_poly.pdbx_seq_one_letter_code
_entity_poly.pdbx_strand_id
1 'polypeptide(L)'
;MFRRVHVSTEFAFLVSGVFIMVVAWALNLMGVVSGDQSSGHGGGDVYLWLILMFQGLAFSTVGVVGANYREFTVHPAMGKRYLVGFLLIADGGVHLLALNQHLGNVAAAVFFEIVAPLQILGGIAFPYLERRLDLAWLLFTVFLLGAFVATRTMSIWPIGAVEELDPLGVLSKGVELSTVWVLVSLARAGSPRKAKREPASHAHDP
;
A
#
# COMPACT_ATOMS: atom_id res chain seq x y z
N MET A 1 15.31 16.87 31.83
CA MET A 1 15.04 15.41 31.95
C MET A 1 14.86 14.86 30.54
N PHE A 2 15.93 14.37 29.92
CA PHE A 2 15.83 13.77 28.58
C PHE A 2 15.22 12.38 28.71
N ARG A 3 14.01 12.19 28.19
CA ARG A 3 13.42 10.85 28.02
C ARG A 3 14.37 10.07 27.09
N ARG A 4 15.05 9.03 27.60
CA ARG A 4 15.81 8.11 26.75
C ARG A 4 14.80 7.45 25.81
N VAL A 5 14.87 7.77 24.52
CA VAL A 5 14.14 7.05 23.48
C VAL A 5 14.75 5.65 23.43
N HIS A 6 13.98 4.64 23.83
CA HIS A 6 14.41 3.26 23.70
C HIS A 6 14.11 2.81 22.27
N VAL A 7 15.15 2.76 21.45
CA VAL A 7 15.07 2.23 20.08
C VAL A 7 15.22 0.72 20.17
N SER A 8 14.13 -0.02 19.95
CA SER A 8 14.20 -1.46 19.81
C SER A 8 14.71 -1.84 18.42
N THR A 9 15.25 -3.06 18.27
CA THR A 9 15.71 -3.58 16.98
C THR A 9 14.58 -3.59 15.96
N GLU A 10 13.39 -3.99 16.38
CA GLU A 10 12.17 -4.04 15.56
C GLU A 10 11.78 -2.65 15.04
N PHE A 11 11.85 -1.64 15.91
CA PHE A 11 11.61 -0.25 15.54
C PHE A 11 12.68 0.27 14.57
N ALA A 12 13.94 -0.12 14.76
CA ALA A 12 15.02 0.24 13.84
C ALA A 12 14.83 -0.36 12.45
N PHE A 13 14.42 -1.64 12.35
CA PHE A 13 14.08 -2.28 11.07
C PHE A 13 12.90 -1.60 10.38
N LEU A 14 11.85 -1.26 11.13
CA LEU A 14 10.69 -0.52 10.62
C LEU A 14 11.10 0.83 10.02
N VAL A 15 11.81 1.65 10.80
CA VAL A 15 12.22 2.99 10.35
C VAL A 15 13.20 2.92 9.19
N SER A 16 14.16 1.99 9.24
CA SER A 16 15.15 1.83 8.18
C SER A 16 14.50 1.41 6.87
N GLY A 17 13.51 0.52 6.91
CA GLY A 17 12.79 0.09 5.72
C GLY A 17 12.05 1.23 5.02
N VAL A 18 11.29 2.03 5.79
CA VAL A 18 10.61 3.23 5.26
C VAL A 18 11.64 4.26 4.74
N PHE A 19 12.75 4.44 5.46
CA PHE A 19 13.81 5.35 5.03
C PHE A 19 14.45 4.94 3.70
N ILE A 20 14.72 3.64 3.49
CA ILE A 20 15.23 3.11 2.22
C ILE A 20 14.27 3.46 1.06
N MET A 21 12.96 3.28 1.26
CA MET A 21 11.96 3.61 0.24
C MET A 21 11.99 5.10 -0.12
N VAL A 22 12.03 5.98 0.88
CA VAL A 22 12.07 7.44 0.66
C VAL A 22 13.36 7.86 -0.05
N VAL A 23 14.51 7.33 0.35
CA VAL A 23 15.81 7.63 -0.30
C VAL A 23 15.81 7.12 -1.74
N ALA A 24 15.33 5.91 -1.99
CA ALA A 24 15.24 5.36 -3.34
C ALA A 24 14.36 6.24 -4.25
N TRP A 25 13.20 6.69 -3.77
CA TRP A 25 12.35 7.63 -4.49
C TRP A 25 13.05 8.98 -4.74
N ALA A 26 13.70 9.55 -3.73
CA ALA A 26 14.37 10.84 -3.86
C ALA A 26 15.55 10.79 -4.85
N LEU A 27 16.33 9.71 -4.84
CA LEU A 27 17.41 9.48 -5.81
C LEU A 27 16.84 9.36 -7.24
N ASN A 28 15.74 8.62 -7.41
CA ASN A 28 15.06 8.52 -8.70
C ASN A 28 14.54 9.89 -9.17
N LEU A 29 13.93 10.68 -8.28
CA LEU A 29 13.44 12.02 -8.57
C LEU A 29 14.58 12.95 -9.02
N MET A 30 15.72 12.94 -8.32
CA MET A 30 16.89 13.74 -8.70
C MET A 30 17.40 13.37 -10.09
N GLY A 31 17.45 12.09 -10.44
CA GLY A 31 17.85 11.65 -11.78
C GLY A 31 16.87 12.09 -12.88
N VAL A 32 15.57 12.10 -12.60
CA VAL A 32 14.55 12.63 -13.53
C VAL A 32 14.73 14.15 -13.72
N VAL A 33 14.92 14.89 -12.62
CA VAL A 33 15.06 16.36 -12.65
C VAL A 33 16.39 16.82 -13.28
N SER A 34 17.47 16.06 -13.13
CA SER A 34 18.78 16.39 -13.73
C SER A 34 18.83 16.19 -15.25
N GLY A 35 17.80 15.56 -15.84
CA GLY A 35 17.79 15.25 -17.27
C GLY A 35 18.83 14.20 -17.66
N ASP A 36 19.32 13.38 -16.72
CA ASP A 36 20.24 12.24 -16.93
C ASP A 36 19.54 11.09 -17.68
N GLN A 37 18.97 11.40 -18.85
CA GLN A 37 18.54 10.41 -19.84
C GLN A 37 19.69 10.01 -20.78
N SER A 38 20.86 10.65 -20.66
CA SER A 38 22.03 10.44 -21.52
C SER A 38 23.12 9.58 -20.86
N SER A 39 22.88 8.28 -20.74
CA SER A 39 23.88 7.20 -20.85
C SER A 39 23.27 5.87 -20.38
N GLY A 40 22.77 5.05 -21.31
CA GLY A 40 22.56 3.61 -21.10
C GLY A 40 21.57 3.12 -20.02
N HIS A 41 20.92 4.00 -19.24
CA HIS A 41 20.05 3.61 -18.12
C HIS A 41 18.65 4.25 -18.11
N GLY A 42 18.29 5.05 -19.12
CA GLY A 42 17.01 5.78 -19.24
C GLY A 42 15.74 4.96 -19.54
N GLY A 43 15.71 3.69 -19.13
CA GLY A 43 14.58 2.78 -19.31
C GLY A 43 14.79 1.42 -18.64
N GLY A 44 16.04 1.08 -18.30
CA GLY A 44 16.43 -0.17 -17.65
C GLY A 44 16.30 -0.19 -16.12
N ASP A 45 16.13 0.96 -15.45
CA ASP A 45 16.34 1.05 -14.00
C ASP A 45 15.06 1.07 -13.15
N VAL A 46 13.87 1.00 -13.76
CA VAL A 46 12.60 0.82 -13.01
C VAL A 46 12.70 -0.39 -12.09
N TYR A 47 13.38 -1.45 -12.54
CA TYR A 47 13.63 -2.64 -11.74
C TYR A 47 14.52 -2.38 -10.53
N LEU A 48 15.57 -1.56 -10.63
CA LEU A 48 16.40 -1.20 -9.48
C LEU A 48 15.58 -0.44 -8.44
N TRP A 49 14.83 0.57 -8.88
CA TRP A 49 14.02 1.37 -7.97
C TRP A 49 12.93 0.52 -7.30
N LEU A 50 12.31 -0.40 -8.04
CA LEU A 50 11.39 -1.39 -7.48
C LEU A 50 12.08 -2.33 -6.48
N ILE A 51 13.29 -2.83 -6.78
CA ILE A 51 14.07 -3.66 -5.87
C ILE A 51 14.35 -2.90 -4.57
N LEU A 52 14.77 -1.64 -4.65
CA LEU A 52 15.04 -0.82 -3.46
C LEU A 52 13.75 -0.55 -2.68
N MET A 53 12.62 -0.30 -3.35
CA MET A 53 11.32 -0.16 -2.71
C MET A 53 10.90 -1.42 -1.97
N PHE A 54 10.98 -2.58 -2.62
CA PHE A 54 10.62 -3.86 -2.01
C PHE A 54 11.61 -4.30 -0.94
N GLN A 55 12.88 -3.93 -1.07
CA GLN A 55 13.86 -4.13 -0.01
C GLN A 55 13.50 -3.31 1.22
N GLY A 56 13.19 -2.02 1.07
CA GLY A 56 12.68 -1.20 2.17
C GLY A 56 11.42 -1.78 2.81
N LEU A 57 10.45 -2.25 2.00
CA LEU A 57 9.27 -2.94 2.49
C LEU A 57 9.61 -4.22 3.27
N ALA A 58 10.58 -5.01 2.82
CA ALA A 58 11.01 -6.23 3.49
C ALA A 58 11.64 -5.94 4.86
N PHE A 59 12.51 -4.93 4.96
CA PHE A 59 13.05 -4.47 6.25
C PHE A 59 11.94 -4.01 7.19
N SER A 60 10.98 -3.23 6.68
CA SER A 60 9.82 -2.79 7.45
C SER A 60 8.98 -3.95 7.97
N THR A 61 8.77 -4.96 7.11
CA THR A 61 8.02 -6.16 7.43
C THR A 61 8.70 -6.97 8.53
N VAL A 62 10.02 -7.15 8.46
CA VAL A 62 10.80 -7.84 9.50
C VAL A 62 10.66 -7.14 10.84
N GLY A 63 10.75 -5.81 10.87
CA GLY A 63 10.56 -5.03 12.10
C GLY A 63 9.18 -5.28 12.73
N VAL A 64 8.12 -5.16 11.94
CA VAL A 64 6.74 -5.38 12.40
C VAL A 64 6.49 -6.82 12.85
N VAL A 65 6.95 -7.81 12.09
CA VAL A 65 6.78 -9.23 12.41
C VAL A 65 7.56 -9.58 13.68
N GLY A 66 8.80 -9.10 13.82
CA GLY A 66 9.60 -9.28 15.03
C GLY A 66 8.89 -8.74 16.27
N ALA A 67 8.28 -7.56 16.18
CA ALA A 67 7.62 -6.93 17.33
C ALA A 67 6.32 -7.64 17.76
N ASN A 68 5.64 -8.30 16.81
CA ASN A 68 4.29 -8.83 17.02
C ASN A 68 4.18 -10.35 16.79
N TYR A 69 5.31 -11.08 16.75
CA TYR A 69 5.34 -12.49 16.34
C TYR A 69 4.37 -13.39 17.12
N ARG A 70 4.26 -13.18 18.45
CA ARG A 70 3.32 -13.94 19.30
C ARG A 70 1.87 -13.68 18.91
N GLU A 71 1.52 -12.43 18.65
CA GLU A 71 0.16 -12.04 18.32
C GLU A 71 -0.28 -12.62 16.96
N PHE A 72 0.65 -12.69 16.00
CA PHE A 72 0.40 -13.35 14.71
C PHE A 72 0.09 -14.85 14.86
N THR A 73 0.74 -15.55 15.81
CA THR A 73 0.48 -16.97 16.04
C THR A 73 -0.87 -17.24 16.71
N VAL A 74 -1.41 -16.27 17.46
CA VAL A 74 -2.64 -16.44 18.25
C VAL A 74 -3.87 -15.90 17.52
N HIS A 75 -3.71 -14.86 16.67
CA HIS A 75 -4.81 -14.19 15.98
C HIS A 75 -4.60 -14.14 14.45
N PRO A 76 -5.05 -15.16 13.69
CA PRO A 76 -4.87 -15.20 12.24
C PRO A 76 -5.50 -14.01 11.48
N ALA A 77 -6.55 -13.41 12.05
CA ALA A 77 -7.18 -12.21 11.51
C ALA A 77 -6.25 -10.97 11.57
N MET A 78 -5.33 -10.91 12.55
CA MET A 78 -4.32 -9.85 12.63
C MET A 78 -3.33 -9.97 11.47
N GLY A 79 -2.93 -11.19 11.11
CA GLY A 79 -2.08 -11.44 9.94
C GLY A 79 -2.63 -10.82 8.66
N LYS A 80 -3.94 -10.92 8.42
CA LYS A 80 -4.60 -10.28 7.27
C LYS A 80 -4.58 -8.76 7.32
N ARG A 81 -4.76 -8.14 8.50
CA ARG A 81 -4.70 -6.67 8.63
C ARG A 81 -3.30 -6.14 8.33
N TYR A 82 -2.27 -6.81 8.85
CA TYR A 82 -0.89 -6.46 8.54
C TYR A 82 -0.54 -6.69 7.07
N LEU A 83 -1.04 -7.77 6.45
CA LEU A 83 -0.89 -7.99 5.01
C LEU A 83 -1.48 -6.84 4.19
N VAL A 84 -2.69 -6.36 4.52
CA VAL A 84 -3.26 -5.15 3.88
C VAL A 84 -2.35 -3.95 4.08
N GLY A 85 -1.85 -3.74 5.30
CA GLY A 85 -0.90 -2.66 5.60
C GLY A 85 0.34 -2.70 4.70
N PHE A 86 0.97 -3.87 4.53
CA PHE A 86 2.13 -4.02 3.67
C PHE A 86 1.81 -3.85 2.19
N LEU A 87 0.66 -4.33 1.72
CA LEU A 87 0.22 -4.13 0.34
C LEU A 87 -0.02 -2.64 0.04
N LEU A 88 -0.62 -1.90 0.97
CA LEU A 88 -0.80 -0.45 0.84
C LEU A 88 0.54 0.28 0.81
N ILE A 89 1.50 -0.06 1.67
CA ILE A 89 2.85 0.55 1.64
C ILE A 89 3.56 0.21 0.32
N ALA A 90 3.46 -1.04 -0.15
CA ALA A 90 4.05 -1.47 -1.42
C ALA A 90 3.49 -0.64 -2.59
N ASP A 91 2.17 -0.53 -2.68
CA ASP A 91 1.50 0.21 -3.75
C ASP A 91 1.78 1.72 -3.67
N GLY A 92 1.81 2.27 -2.46
CA GLY A 92 2.22 3.66 -2.24
C GLY A 92 3.66 3.92 -2.71
N GLY A 93 4.58 2.96 -2.51
CA GLY A 93 5.93 3.01 -3.08
C GLY A 93 5.95 2.99 -4.61
N VAL A 94 5.11 2.18 -5.24
CA VAL A 94 4.93 2.16 -6.70
C VAL A 94 4.38 3.52 -7.19
N HIS A 95 3.39 4.08 -6.51
CA HIS A 95 2.84 5.39 -6.83
C HIS A 95 3.83 6.55 -6.62
N LEU A 96 4.77 6.46 -5.67
CA LEU A 96 5.89 7.41 -5.56
C LEU A 96 6.80 7.35 -6.80
N LEU A 97 7.08 6.16 -7.34
CA LEU A 97 7.85 6.04 -8.57
C LEU A 97 7.05 6.55 -9.78
N ALA A 98 5.74 6.30 -9.82
CA ALA A 98 4.85 6.81 -10.86
C ALA A 98 4.74 8.35 -10.83
N LEU A 99 4.77 8.98 -9.65
CA LEU A 99 4.84 10.44 -9.49
C LEU A 99 5.98 11.03 -10.32
N ASN A 100 7.18 10.45 -10.24
CA ASN A 100 8.35 10.93 -10.95
C ASN A 100 8.19 10.83 -12.48
N GLN A 101 7.44 9.83 -12.97
CA GLN A 101 7.14 9.69 -14.41
C GLN A 101 6.11 10.71 -14.91
N HIS A 102 5.26 11.22 -14.03
CA HIS A 102 4.15 12.11 -14.39
C HIS A 102 4.43 13.58 -14.07
N LEU A 103 5.66 13.97 -13.75
CA LEU A 103 6.00 15.38 -13.44
C LEU A 103 5.69 16.35 -14.59
N GLY A 104 5.67 15.88 -15.84
CA GLY A 104 5.24 16.67 -17.00
C GLY A 104 3.74 16.94 -17.08
N ASN A 105 2.92 16.27 -16.26
CA ASN A 105 1.48 16.43 -16.16
C ASN A 105 1.08 16.78 -14.73
N VAL A 106 0.82 18.06 -14.46
CA VAL A 106 0.53 18.58 -13.12
C VAL A 106 -0.63 17.83 -12.44
N ALA A 107 -1.69 17.50 -13.18
CA ALA A 107 -2.84 16.83 -12.61
C ALA A 107 -2.50 15.41 -12.13
N ALA A 108 -1.79 14.64 -12.95
CA ALA A 108 -1.36 13.30 -12.60
C ALA A 108 -0.31 13.32 -11.48
N ALA A 109 0.64 14.27 -11.50
CA ALA A 109 1.61 14.46 -10.45
C ALA A 109 0.94 14.74 -9.08
N VAL A 110 0.02 15.71 -9.01
CA VAL A 110 -0.71 16.03 -7.78
C VAL A 110 -1.51 14.82 -7.27
N PHE A 111 -2.10 14.03 -8.18
CA PHE A 111 -2.80 12.82 -7.80
C PHE A 111 -1.88 11.83 -7.07
N PHE A 112 -0.70 11.53 -7.64
CA PHE A 112 0.25 10.60 -7.02
C PHE A 112 0.91 11.17 -5.76
N GLU A 113 1.17 12.49 -5.72
CA GLU A 113 1.68 13.19 -4.53
C GLU A 113 0.76 13.04 -3.32
N ILE A 114 -0.55 12.92 -3.54
CA ILE A 114 -1.54 12.69 -2.48
C ILE A 114 -1.71 11.19 -2.19
N VAL A 115 -1.92 10.39 -3.24
CA VAL A 115 -2.26 8.97 -3.11
C VAL A 115 -1.14 8.17 -2.47
N ALA A 116 0.11 8.40 -2.86
CA ALA A 116 1.23 7.61 -2.36
C ALA A 116 1.47 7.78 -0.86
N PRO A 117 1.59 9.02 -0.31
CA PRO A 117 1.68 9.21 1.14
C PRO A 117 0.45 8.70 1.89
N LEU A 118 -0.74 8.87 1.34
CA LEU A 118 -1.97 8.35 1.94
C LEU A 118 -1.93 6.82 2.09
N GLN A 119 -1.47 6.10 1.07
CA GLN A 119 -1.31 4.65 1.12
C GLN A 119 -0.19 4.21 2.06
N ILE A 120 0.95 4.91 2.09
CA ILE A 120 2.05 4.59 3.00
C ILE A 120 1.64 4.79 4.46
N LEU A 121 1.14 5.99 4.80
CA LEU A 121 0.69 6.32 6.15
C LEU A 121 -0.51 5.47 6.55
N GLY A 122 -1.45 5.29 5.62
CA GLY A 122 -2.59 4.42 5.77
C GLY A 122 -2.20 2.97 6.04
N GLY A 123 -1.23 2.44 5.30
CA GLY A 123 -0.74 1.07 5.48
C GLY A 123 -0.02 0.88 6.82
N ILE A 124 0.75 1.86 7.28
CA ILE A 124 1.35 1.87 8.62
C ILE A 124 0.26 1.85 9.71
N ALA A 125 -0.79 2.65 9.54
CA ALA A 125 -1.87 2.77 10.51
C ALA A 125 -2.89 1.61 10.46
N PHE A 126 -3.07 0.98 9.30
CA PHE A 126 -4.16 0.04 8.99
C PHE A 126 -4.36 -1.07 10.04
N PRO A 127 -3.30 -1.73 10.57
CA PRO A 127 -3.45 -2.75 11.60
C PRO A 127 -4.21 -2.26 12.84
N TYR A 128 -4.07 -0.97 13.16
CA TYR A 128 -4.62 -0.32 14.36
C TYR A 128 -5.93 0.44 14.10
N LEU A 129 -6.35 0.58 12.84
CA LEU A 129 -7.58 1.27 12.49
C LEU A 129 -8.83 0.47 12.87
N GLU A 130 -9.92 1.19 13.15
CA GLU A 130 -11.21 0.56 13.40
C GLU A 130 -11.75 -0.17 12.16
N ARG A 131 -12.39 -1.33 12.35
CA ARG A 131 -12.92 -2.17 11.26
C ARG A 131 -13.93 -1.45 10.35
N ARG A 132 -14.60 -0.39 10.83
CA ARG A 132 -15.51 0.41 10.00
C ARG A 132 -14.79 1.09 8.82
N LEU A 133 -13.49 1.33 8.96
CA LEU A 133 -12.66 1.94 7.92
C LEU A 133 -12.21 0.91 6.86
N ASP A 134 -12.37 -0.40 7.10
CA ASP A 134 -12.03 -1.43 6.12
C ASP A 134 -12.83 -1.22 4.80
N LEU A 135 -14.09 -0.78 4.89
CA LEU A 135 -14.91 -0.43 3.72
C LEU A 135 -14.40 0.82 3.00
N ALA A 136 -13.95 1.84 3.74
CA ALA A 136 -13.41 3.06 3.14
C ALA A 136 -12.14 2.75 2.35
N TRP A 137 -11.25 1.92 2.91
CA TRP A 137 -10.05 1.43 2.21
C TRP A 137 -10.40 0.59 0.98
N LEU A 138 -11.41 -0.27 1.08
CA LEU A 138 -11.88 -1.05 -0.07
C LEU A 138 -12.40 -0.15 -1.20
N LEU A 139 -13.26 0.82 -0.86
CA LEU A 139 -13.79 1.77 -1.84
C LEU A 139 -12.69 2.63 -2.46
N PHE A 140 -11.72 3.06 -1.65
CA PHE A 140 -10.56 3.79 -2.11
C PHE A 140 -9.74 2.96 -3.12
N THR A 141 -9.39 1.72 -2.80
CA THR A 141 -8.63 0.85 -3.72
C THR A 141 -9.42 0.53 -5.00
N VAL A 142 -10.74 0.29 -4.89
CA VAL A 142 -11.60 0.10 -6.07
C VAL A 142 -11.67 1.37 -6.92
N PHE A 143 -11.69 2.54 -6.30
CA PHE A 143 -11.61 3.82 -7.00
C PHE A 143 -10.29 3.95 -7.79
N LEU A 144 -9.14 3.57 -7.21
CA LEU A 144 -7.85 3.61 -7.91
C LEU A 144 -7.79 2.66 -9.11
N LEU A 145 -8.39 1.47 -9.00
CA LEU A 145 -8.57 0.55 -10.12
C LEU A 145 -9.44 1.19 -11.22
N GLY A 146 -10.57 1.78 -10.82
CA GLY A 146 -11.47 2.48 -11.73
C GLY A 146 -10.82 3.66 -12.43
N ALA A 147 -10.05 4.48 -11.71
CA ALA A 147 -9.32 5.62 -12.24
C ALA A 147 -8.27 5.18 -13.28
N PHE A 148 -7.57 4.08 -13.04
CA PHE A 148 -6.64 3.51 -14.00
C PHE A 148 -7.36 3.08 -15.30
N VAL A 149 -8.45 2.32 -15.19
CA VAL A 149 -9.23 1.91 -16.38
C VAL A 149 -9.78 3.12 -17.12
N ALA A 150 -10.32 4.11 -16.40
CA ALA A 150 -10.91 5.30 -17.00
C ALA A 150 -9.88 6.10 -17.78
N THR A 151 -8.70 6.36 -17.20
CA THR A 151 -7.61 7.10 -17.87
C THR A 151 -7.03 6.38 -19.08
N ARG A 152 -7.08 5.04 -19.13
CA ARG A 152 -6.60 4.23 -20.26
C ARG A 152 -7.66 3.99 -21.35
N THR A 153 -8.91 4.39 -21.12
CA THR A 153 -10.02 4.16 -22.07
C THR A 153 -10.58 5.43 -22.68
N MET A 154 -10.48 6.56 -21.98
CA MET A 154 -10.98 7.84 -22.46
C MET A 154 -10.12 9.00 -21.94
N SER A 155 -10.15 10.13 -22.67
CA SER A 155 -9.54 11.37 -22.19
C SER A 155 -10.36 11.93 -21.03
N ILE A 156 -9.70 12.18 -19.90
CA ILE A 156 -10.31 12.69 -18.68
C ILE A 156 -9.72 14.06 -18.38
N TRP A 157 -10.55 15.09 -18.23
CA TRP A 157 -10.09 16.38 -17.74
C TRP A 157 -9.77 16.27 -16.23
N PRO A 158 -8.66 16.84 -15.73
CA PRO A 158 -7.70 17.74 -16.41
C PRO A 158 -6.48 17.06 -17.06
N ILE A 159 -6.38 15.73 -17.09
CA ILE A 159 -5.28 14.99 -17.72
C ILE A 159 -5.22 15.24 -19.23
N GLY A 160 -6.40 15.30 -19.88
CA GLY A 160 -6.55 15.78 -21.27
C GLY A 160 -6.14 14.80 -22.37
N ALA A 161 -5.55 13.65 -22.02
CA ALA A 161 -5.18 12.59 -22.94
C ALA A 161 -5.61 11.21 -22.42
N VAL A 162 -5.65 10.23 -23.31
CA VAL A 162 -5.70 8.81 -22.93
C VAL A 162 -4.29 8.42 -22.49
N GLU A 163 -4.16 7.92 -21.26
CA GLU A 163 -2.89 7.49 -20.69
C GLU A 163 -2.45 6.15 -21.29
N GLU A 164 -1.13 5.98 -21.45
CA GLU A 164 -0.55 4.74 -21.94
C GLU A 164 -0.53 3.65 -20.86
N LEU A 165 -0.41 2.39 -21.28
CA LEU A 165 -0.16 1.28 -20.37
C LEU A 165 1.33 1.24 -20.02
N ASP A 166 1.64 1.58 -18.78
CA ASP A 166 2.99 1.57 -18.24
C ASP A 166 3.21 0.41 -17.25
N PRO A 167 4.46 -0.11 -17.12
CA PRO A 167 4.74 -1.24 -16.23
C PRO A 167 4.45 -0.98 -14.75
N LEU A 168 4.65 0.24 -14.25
CA LEU A 168 4.38 0.59 -12.85
C LEU A 168 2.88 0.60 -12.58
N GLY A 169 2.09 1.17 -13.48
CA GLY A 169 0.64 1.15 -13.46
C GLY A 169 0.10 -0.28 -13.42
N VAL A 170 0.58 -1.16 -14.30
CA VAL A 170 0.18 -2.58 -14.31
C VAL A 170 0.56 -3.29 -13.02
N LEU A 171 1.78 -3.09 -12.52
CA LEU A 171 2.24 -3.67 -11.26
C LEU A 171 1.37 -3.21 -10.08
N SER A 172 1.12 -1.90 -9.98
CA SER A 172 0.24 -1.30 -8.98
C SER A 172 -1.14 -1.95 -9.01
N LYS A 173 -1.76 -2.11 -10.19
CA LYS A 173 -3.07 -2.79 -10.28
C LYS A 173 -3.04 -4.23 -9.74
N GLY A 174 -1.94 -4.96 -9.92
CA GLY A 174 -1.76 -6.28 -9.30
C GLY A 174 -1.77 -6.24 -7.77
N VAL A 175 -1.09 -5.24 -7.19
CA VAL A 175 -1.07 -5.01 -5.74
C VAL A 175 -2.44 -4.54 -5.22
N GLU A 176 -3.11 -3.63 -5.92
CA GLU A 176 -4.46 -3.16 -5.60
C GLU A 176 -5.49 -4.30 -5.65
N LEU A 177 -5.46 -5.16 -6.67
CA LEU A 177 -6.33 -6.34 -6.76
C LEU A 177 -6.12 -7.30 -5.59
N SER A 178 -4.85 -7.52 -5.21
CA SER A 178 -4.50 -8.32 -4.04
C SER A 178 -5.03 -7.68 -2.76
N THR A 179 -4.93 -6.36 -2.63
CA THR A 179 -5.46 -5.59 -1.50
C THR A 179 -6.97 -5.71 -1.40
N VAL A 180 -7.70 -5.53 -2.51
CA VAL A 180 -9.16 -5.72 -2.60
C VAL A 180 -9.54 -7.13 -2.15
N TRP A 181 -8.83 -8.16 -2.64
CA TRP A 181 -9.11 -9.54 -2.26
C TRP A 181 -8.98 -9.78 -0.75
N VAL A 182 -7.91 -9.28 -0.13
CA VAL A 182 -7.70 -9.43 1.32
C VAL A 182 -8.72 -8.60 2.13
N LEU A 183 -9.04 -7.37 1.69
CA LEU A 183 -10.07 -6.53 2.33
C LEU A 183 -11.46 -7.17 2.27
N VAL A 184 -11.84 -7.74 1.12
CA VAL A 184 -13.09 -8.51 0.99
C VAL A 184 -13.07 -9.74 1.90
N SER A 185 -11.92 -10.42 2.03
CA SER A 185 -11.77 -11.54 2.98
C SER A 185 -11.97 -11.08 4.44
N LEU A 186 -11.43 -9.93 4.83
CA LEU A 186 -11.60 -9.33 6.15
C LEU A 186 -13.06 -8.92 6.43
N ALA A 187 -13.74 -8.34 5.44
CA ALA A 187 -15.15 -7.98 5.53
C ALA A 187 -16.04 -9.22 5.72
N ARG A 188 -15.76 -10.31 4.98
CA ARG A 188 -16.49 -11.59 5.10
C ARG A 188 -16.25 -12.28 6.45
N ALA A 189 -15.06 -12.13 7.02
CA ALA A 189 -14.76 -12.61 8.38
C ALA A 189 -15.45 -11.78 9.49
N GLY A 190 -16.10 -10.67 9.15
CA GLY A 190 -16.74 -9.73 10.07
C GLY A 190 -18.25 -9.61 9.92
N SER A 191 -19.00 -10.63 10.34
CA SER A 191 -20.37 -10.41 10.83
C SER A 191 -20.78 -11.45 11.88
N PRO A 192 -20.55 -11.19 13.18
CA PRO A 192 -21.11 -11.98 14.27
C PRO A 192 -22.65 -11.96 14.31
N ARG A 193 -23.30 -11.11 13.51
CA ARG A 193 -24.75 -10.88 13.55
C ARG A 193 -25.57 -12.00 12.90
N LYS A 194 -24.94 -12.92 12.15
CA LYS A 194 -25.62 -14.12 11.59
C LYS A 194 -25.46 -15.38 12.44
N ALA A 195 -24.42 -15.48 13.27
CA ALA A 195 -24.20 -16.67 14.11
C ALA A 195 -25.07 -16.70 15.38
N LYS A 196 -25.75 -15.60 15.73
CA LYS A 196 -26.57 -15.48 16.95
C LYS A 196 -28.09 -15.53 16.71
N ARG A 197 -28.52 -16.03 15.54
CA ARG A 197 -29.94 -16.16 15.14
C ARG A 197 -30.38 -17.60 14.91
N GLU A 198 -29.75 -18.57 15.54
CA GLU A 198 -30.45 -19.81 15.89
C GLU A 198 -30.97 -19.67 17.32
N PRO A 199 -32.29 -19.58 17.53
CA PRO A 199 -32.84 -19.78 18.85
C PRO A 199 -32.55 -21.24 19.24
N ALA A 200 -31.87 -21.43 20.37
CA ALA A 200 -31.83 -22.72 21.02
C ALA A 200 -33.28 -23.12 21.34
N SER A 201 -33.86 -24.03 20.56
CA SER A 201 -35.13 -24.65 20.90
C SER A 201 -34.88 -25.60 22.07
N HIS A 202 -35.16 -25.12 23.28
CA HIS A 202 -35.42 -25.99 24.42
C HIS A 202 -36.84 -26.55 24.29
N ALA A 203 -36.95 -27.88 24.15
CA ALA A 203 -38.06 -28.71 24.66
C ALA A 203 -37.63 -30.17 24.43
N HIS A 204 -37.10 -30.82 25.47
CA HIS A 204 -37.82 -31.81 26.29
C HIS A 204 -38.10 -33.12 25.54
N ASP A 205 -37.20 -34.08 25.74
CA ASP A 205 -37.43 -35.52 25.57
C ASP A 205 -37.77 -36.14 26.95
N PRO A 206 -38.45 -37.30 26.96
CA PRO A 206 -39.69 -37.57 27.71
C PRO A 206 -39.58 -37.80 29.22
#